data_AF-A0A1I7H5B4-F1
#
_entry.id   AF-A0A1I7H5B4-F1
#
_cell.length_a   1.000
_cell.length_b   1.000
_cell.length_c   1.000
_cell.angle_alpha   90.00
_cell.angle_beta   90.00
_cell.angle_gamma   90.00
#
_symmetry.space_group_name_H-M   'P 1'
#
loop_
_entity.id
_entity.type
_entity.pdbx_description
1 polymer ?
#
loop_
_entity_poly.entity_id
_entity_poly.type
_entity_poly.pdbx_seq_one_letter_code
_entity_poly.pdbx_strand_id
1 'polypeptide(L)' 'MRIFMTLVRLIVFLFLLSVAVKNSEMVTIHYYLGMEWEVPVVVVLFLCFTVGALFGYLSCLIKKIRKTP' A
#
# COMPACT_ATOMS: atom_id res chain seq x y z
N MET A 1 0.78 -5.71 -25.30
CA MET A 1 0.80 -4.71 -24.20
C MET A 1 -0.10 -5.08 -23.02
N ARG A 2 -1.40 -5.38 -23.20
CA ARG A 2 -2.30 -5.74 -22.09
C ARG A 2 -1.83 -6.96 -21.27
N ILE A 3 -1.40 -8.04 -21.94
CA ILE A 3 -0.93 -9.28 -21.27
C ILE A 3 0.30 -9.02 -20.39
N PHE A 4 1.25 -8.21 -20.88
CA PHE A 4 2.44 -7.85 -20.11
C PHE A 4 2.08 -7.03 -18.86
N MET A 5 1.18 -6.05 -18.97
CA MET A 5 0.67 -5.30 -17.82
C MET A 5 -0.09 -6.19 -16.83
N THR A 6 -0.88 -7.15 -17.31
CA THR A 6 -1.58 -8.12 -16.45
C THR A 6 -0.59 -9.01 -15.71
N LEU A 7 0.45 -9.51 -16.39
CA LEU A 7 1.53 -10.29 -15.79
C LEU A 7 2.25 -9.51 -14.69
N VAL A 8 2.63 -8.25 -14.94
CA VAL A 8 3.24 -7.38 -13.93
C VAL A 8 2.31 -7.19 -12.74
N ARG A 9 1.02 -6.93 -12.96
CA ARG A 9 0.03 -6.84 -11.88
C ARG A 9 -0.06 -8.12 -11.05
N LEU A 10 -0.04 -9.28 -11.71
CA LEU A 10 -0.11 -10.59 -11.06
C LEU A 10 1.15 -10.86 -10.21
N ILE A 11 2.33 -10.52 -10.74
CA ILE A 11 3.60 -10.61 -10.01
C ILE A 11 3.58 -9.71 -8.77
N VAL A 12 3.17 -8.45 -8.92
CA VAL A 12 3.05 -7.50 -7.80
C VAL A 12 2.05 -8.02 -6.76
N PHE A 13 0.91 -8.56 -7.20
CA PHE A 13 -0.08 -9.15 -6.31
C PHE A 13 0.47 -10.35 -5.54
N LEU A 14 1.12 -11.30 -6.22
CA LEU A 14 1.71 -12.48 -5.58
C LEU A 14 2.83 -12.10 -4.60
N PHE A 15 3.60 -11.07 -4.93
CA PHE A 15 4.62 -10.53 -4.03
C PHE A 15 3.98 -9.97 -2.75
N LEU A 16 2.98 -9.10 -2.89
CA LEU A 16 2.25 -8.54 -1.75
C LEU A 16 1.55 -9.63 -0.93
N LEU A 17 0.95 -10.64 -1.56
CA LEU A 17 0.34 -11.79 -0.91
C LEU A 17 1.37 -12.62 -0.13
N SER A 18 2.54 -12.87 -0.72
CA SER A 18 3.61 -13.63 -0.06
C SER A 18 4.15 -12.89 1.17
N VAL A 19 4.29 -11.57 1.07
CA VAL A 19 4.65 -10.71 2.20
C VAL A 19 3.55 -10.76 3.27
N ALA A 20 2.27 -10.70 2.87
CA ALA A 20 1.14 -10.80 3.80
C ALA A 20 1.14 -12.12 4.60
N VAL A 21 1.28 -13.25 3.90
CA VAL A 21 1.29 -14.58 4.51
C VAL A 21 2.49 -14.76 5.44
N LYS A 22 3.69 -14.30 5.03
CA LYS A 22 4.90 -14.45 5.85
C LYS A 22 5.00 -13.47 7.02
N ASN A 23 4.37 -12.30 6.92
CA ASN A 23 4.41 -11.23 7.92
C ASN A 23 3.04 -11.05 8.58
N SER A 24 2.37 -12.17 8.90
CA SER A 24 1.13 -12.21 9.68
C SER A 24 1.37 -12.10 11.19
N GLU A 25 2.60 -11.84 11.60
CA GLU A 25 2.97 -11.61 12.99
C GLU A 25 2.31 -10.32 13.50
N MET A 26 1.81 -10.38 14.74
CA MET A 26 1.21 -9.22 15.40
C MET A 26 2.33 -8.28 15.87
N VAL A 27 2.22 -7.00 15.50
CA VAL A 27 3.11 -5.95 16.02
C VAL A 27 2.31 -5.00 16.91
N THR A 28 2.90 -4.67 18.05
CA THR A 28 2.33 -3.70 19.00
C THR A 28 2.74 -2.29 18.59
N ILE A 29 1.75 -1.44 18.29
CA ILE A 29 1.95 -0.01 18.06
C ILE A 29 1.75 0.71 19.39
N HIS A 30 2.81 1.31 19.91
CA HIS A 30 2.76 2.14 21.12
C HIS A 30 2.41 3.58 20.75
N TYR A 31 1.19 4.01 21.11
CA TYR A 31 0.73 5.38 20.89
C TYR A 31 1.08 6.30 22.07
N TYR A 32 1.04 7.61 21.79
CA TYR A 32 1.42 8.68 22.72
C TYR A 32 0.63 8.75 24.05
N LEU A 33 -0.48 8.03 24.18
CA LEU A 33 -1.33 7.99 25.39
C LEU A 33 -1.16 6.70 26.22
N GLY A 34 -0.09 5.92 25.97
CA GLY A 34 0.08 4.60 26.57
C GLY A 34 -0.90 3.55 26.01
N MET A 35 -1.59 3.88 24.92
CA MET A 35 -2.41 2.92 24.19
C MET A 35 -1.51 2.02 23.35
N GLU A 36 -1.68 0.72 23.51
CA GLU A 36 -0.98 -0.30 22.75
C GLU A 36 -1.98 -0.96 21.81
N TRP A 37 -1.71 -0.89 20.52
CA TRP A 37 -2.57 -1.52 19.52
C TRP A 37 -1.82 -2.63 18.80
N GLU A 38 -2.25 -3.87 19.02
CA GLU A 38 -1.75 -5.02 18.28
C GLU A 38 -2.44 -5.12 16.93
N VAL A 39 -1.66 -5.02 15.86
CA VAL A 39 -2.12 -5.19 14.49
C VAL A 39 -1.13 -6.05 13.71
N PRO A 40 -1.57 -6.84 12.74
CA PRO A 40 -0.64 -7.59 11.89
C PRO A 40 0.28 -6.64 11.11
N VAL A 41 1.57 -6.96 10.99
CA VAL A 41 2.56 -6.15 10.24
C VAL A 41 2.10 -5.90 8.80
N VAL A 42 1.47 -6.89 8.17
CA VAL A 42 0.87 -6.76 6.84
C VAL A 42 -0.14 -5.61 6.74
N VAL A 43 -0.96 -5.38 7.77
CA VAL A 43 -1.97 -4.31 7.77
C VAL A 43 -1.29 -2.95 7.76
N VAL A 44 -0.23 -2.79 8.54
CA VAL A 44 0.57 -1.55 8.60
C VAL A 44 1.22 -1.26 7.24
N LEU A 45 1.85 -2.27 6.64
CA LEU A 45 2.46 -2.16 5.31
C LEU A 45 1.43 -1.82 4.23
N PHE A 46 0.26 -2.47 4.27
CA PHE A 46 -0.83 -2.21 3.34
C PHE A 46 -1.37 -0.78 3.44
N LEU A 47 -1.54 -0.26 4.67
CA LEU A 47 -1.96 1.11 4.90
C LEU A 47 -0.92 2.10 4.36
N CYS A 48 0.36 1.93 4.68
CA CYS A 48 1.43 2.77 4.15
C CYS A 48 1.47 2.77 2.62
N PHE A 49 1.35 1.60 2.01
CA PHE A 49 1.30 1.47 0.55
C PHE A 49 0.08 2.18 -0.04
N THR A 50 -1.10 2.00 0.54
CA THR A 50 -2.35 2.61 0.08
C THR A 50 -2.28 4.13 0.15
N VAL A 51 -1.76 4.67 1.25
CA VAL A 51 -1.54 6.11 1.43
C VAL A 51 -0.56 6.63 0.38
N GLY A 52 0.58 5.97 0.17
CA GLY A 52 1.54 6.33 -0.86
C GLY A 52 0.95 6.30 -2.29
N ALA A 53 0.15 5.27 -2.60
CA ALA A 53 -0.54 5.16 -3.88
C ALA A 53 -1.57 6.27 -4.09
N LEU A 54 -2.33 6.63 -3.04
CA LEU A 54 -3.26 7.76 -3.08
C LEU A 54 -2.52 9.07 -3.36
N PHE A 55 -1.39 9.33 -2.69
CA PHE A 55 -0.56 10.51 -2.96
C PHE A 55 0.00 10.53 -4.39
N GLY A 56 0.44 9.39 -4.91
CA GLY A 56 0.87 9.27 -6.31
C GLY A 56 -0.27 9.57 -7.29
N TYR A 57 -1.46 9.02 -7.02
CA TYR A 57 -2.66 9.28 -7.82
C TYR A 57 -3.07 10.76 -7.78
N LEU A 58 -3.13 11.36 -6.59
CA LEU A 58 -3.40 12.79 -6.39
C LEU A 58 -2.40 13.65 -7.16
N SER A 59 -1.11 13.31 -7.13
CA SER A 59 -0.07 14.03 -7.88
C SER A 59 -0.33 13.98 -9.40
N CYS A 60 -0.72 12.81 -9.93
CA CYS A 60 -1.12 12.68 -11.33
C CYS A 60 -2.38 13.49 -11.65
N LEU A 61 -3.37 13.50 -10.74
CA LEU A 61 -4.63 14.23 -10.90
C LEU A 61 -4.38 15.74 -10.95
N ILE A 62 -3.59 16.28 -10.01
CA ILE A 62 -3.18 17.68 -9.95
C ILE A 62 -2.43 18.06 -11.24
N LYS A 63 -1.51 17.21 -11.70
CA LYS A 63 -0.77 17.44 -12.96
C LYS A 63 -1.71 17.46 -14.16
N LYS A 64 -2.75 16.61 -14.18
CA LYS A 64 -3.77 16.58 -15.24
C LYS A 64 -4.63 17.85 -15.22
N ILE A 65 -5.11 18.28 -14.06
CA ILE A 65 -5.92 19.50 -13.89
C ILE A 65 -5.13 20.74 -14.31
N ARG A 66 -3.83 20.81 -13.99
CA ARG A 66 -2.97 21.92 -14.42
C ARG A 66 -2.74 21.95 -15.95
N LYS A 67 -2.85 20.80 -16.62
CA LYS A 67 -2.60 20.67 -18.07
C LYS A 67 -3.85 20.82 -18.93
N THR A 68 -5.04 20.79 -18.34
CA THR A 68 -6.27 21.19 -19.03
C THR A 68 -6.31 22.73 -19.09
N PRO A 69 -6.37 23.33 -20.29
CA PRO A 69 -6.39 24.79 -20.46
C PRO A 69 -7.63 25.42 -19.83
#